data_AF-A0A933YT09-F1
#
_entry.id   AF-A0A933YT09-F1
#
_cell.length_a   1.000
_cell.length_b   1.000
_cell.length_c   1.000
_cell.angle_alpha   90.00
_cell.angle_beta   90.00
_cell.angle_gamma   90.00
#
_symmetry.space_group_name_H-M   'P 1'
#
loop_
_entity.id
_entity.type
_entity.pdbx_description
1 polymer ?
#
loop_
_entity_poly.entity_id
_entity_poly.type
_entity_poly.pdbx_seq_one_letter_code
_entity_poly.pdbx_strand_id
1 'polypeptide(L)'
;MKKLEQIRPVPLLLIASVASAVPFLLVEFFKSELYLVMDTVSYLVFHNVTEFFSVMVSFSIFGLGWYSYDQNRDRHSLFLSVSFLAIGLMDFMHALGYNGMPALITPNDPNKSTQFWVAVRLFSSLSFLASAFIYPDSNRRWLSKIPLLTAALFLSSLVFAAVIFFPEQVPAAFVPGIGLTPFKKISEYVIIALLILTCVTYLRRLS
;
A
#
# COMPACT_ATOMS: atom_id res chain seq x y z
N MET A 1 -12.02 30.63 11.69
CA MET A 1 -11.53 29.26 12.01
C MET A 1 -12.58 28.32 12.62
N LYS A 2 -13.74 28.79 13.12
CA LYS A 2 -14.82 27.94 13.71
C LYS A 2 -15.63 27.04 12.74
N LYS A 3 -15.40 27.07 11.41
CA LYS A 3 -16.22 26.34 10.43
C LYS A 3 -15.73 24.93 10.08
N LEU A 4 -14.49 24.57 10.44
CA LEU A 4 -13.91 23.26 10.11
C LEU A 4 -14.19 22.18 11.17
N GLU A 5 -14.69 22.56 12.35
CA GLU A 5 -15.01 21.62 13.45
C GLU A 5 -16.35 20.88 13.30
N GLN A 6 -17.14 21.16 12.25
CA GLN A 6 -18.50 20.62 12.10
C GLN A 6 -18.66 19.52 11.04
N ILE A 7 -17.61 19.15 10.31
CA ILE A 7 -17.74 18.09 9.31
C ILE A 7 -17.69 16.75 10.04
N ARG A 8 -18.84 16.06 10.09
CA ARG A 8 -18.90 14.69 10.59
C ARG A 8 -17.98 13.80 9.74
N PRO A 9 -17.24 12.86 10.34
CA PRO A 9 -16.24 12.08 9.63
C PRO A 9 -16.85 11.15 8.56
N VAL A 10 -18.09 10.69 8.74
CA VAL A 10 -18.77 9.77 7.82
C VAL A 10 -19.05 10.42 6.43
N PRO A 11 -19.66 11.61 6.32
CA PRO A 11 -19.77 12.31 5.03
C PRO A 11 -18.44 12.49 4.30
N LEU A 12 -17.36 12.82 5.02
CA LEU A 12 -16.05 13.00 4.43
C LEU A 12 -15.52 11.69 3.84
N LEU A 13 -15.67 10.57 4.56
CA LEU A 13 -15.31 9.24 4.07
C LEU A 13 -16.11 8.87 2.82
N LEU A 14 -17.43 9.09 2.82
CA LEU A 14 -18.28 8.81 1.66
C LEU A 14 -17.88 9.65 0.45
N ILE A 15 -17.63 10.95 0.64
CA ILE A 15 -17.16 11.84 -0.44
C ILE A 15 -15.82 11.36 -0.97
N ALA A 16 -14.86 11.01 -0.10
CA ALA A 16 -13.56 10.50 -0.51
C ALA A 16 -13.68 9.18 -1.29
N SER A 17 -14.54 8.25 -0.84
CA SER A 17 -14.80 7.00 -1.55
C SER A 17 -15.40 7.24 -2.94
N VAL A 18 -16.42 8.10 -3.05
CA VAL A 18 -17.01 8.46 -4.36
C VAL A 18 -15.99 9.14 -5.25
N ALA A 19 -15.22 10.10 -4.72
CA ALA A 19 -14.18 10.79 -5.46
C ALA A 19 -13.10 9.82 -5.98
N SER A 20 -12.72 8.81 -5.20
CA SER A 20 -11.75 7.79 -5.62
C SER A 20 -12.28 6.87 -6.73
N ALA A 21 -13.60 6.77 -6.93
CA ALA A 21 -14.20 5.99 -8.00
C ALA A 21 -14.22 6.75 -9.35
N VAL A 22 -14.11 8.08 -9.32
CA VAL A 22 -14.19 8.92 -10.53
C VAL A 22 -13.18 8.53 -11.61
N PRO A 23 -11.88 8.29 -11.32
CA PRO A 23 -10.93 7.90 -12.36
C PRO A 23 -11.33 6.60 -13.08
N PHE A 24 -11.89 5.62 -12.37
CA PHE A 24 -12.35 4.37 -12.97
C PHE A 24 -13.56 4.58 -13.87
N LEU A 25 -14.51 5.42 -13.44
CA LEU A 25 -15.66 5.78 -14.26
C LEU A 25 -15.22 6.52 -15.53
N LEU A 26 -14.25 7.44 -15.42
CA LEU A 26 -13.71 8.16 -16.58
C LEU A 26 -13.07 7.19 -17.59
N VAL A 27 -12.28 6.22 -17.12
CA VAL A 27 -11.66 5.21 -17.99
C VAL A 27 -12.71 4.35 -18.69
N GLU A 28 -13.79 3.97 -18.00
CA GLU A 28 -14.85 3.15 -18.58
C GLU A 28 -15.69 3.93 -19.61
N PHE A 29 -16.08 5.17 -19.29
CA PHE A 29 -16.94 5.99 -20.17
C PHE A 29 -16.19 6.59 -21.37
N PHE A 30 -14.89 6.89 -21.24
CA PHE A 30 -14.07 7.50 -22.29
C PHE A 30 -12.98 6.54 -22.80
N LYS A 31 -13.27 5.24 -22.80
CA LYS A 31 -12.31 4.21 -23.17
C LYS A 31 -11.73 4.42 -24.58
N SER A 32 -12.54 4.81 -25.55
CA SER A 32 -12.11 5.06 -26.94
C SER A 32 -11.10 6.20 -27.05
N GLU A 33 -11.25 7.22 -26.24
CA GLU A 33 -10.45 8.43 -26.23
C GLU A 33 -9.19 8.26 -25.37
N LEU A 34 -9.27 7.44 -24.32
CA LEU A 34 -8.18 7.19 -23.37
C LEU A 34 -7.33 5.97 -23.71
N TYR A 35 -7.77 5.11 -24.64
CA TYR A 35 -6.97 3.96 -25.07
C TYR A 35 -5.77 4.42 -25.91
N LEU A 36 -4.64 4.63 -25.23
CA LEU A 36 -3.36 4.99 -25.82
C LEU A 36 -2.43 3.78 -25.75
N VAL A 37 -1.90 3.37 -26.92
CA VAL A 37 -0.83 2.38 -26.98
C VAL A 37 0.49 3.12 -26.73
N MET A 38 1.08 2.90 -25.56
CA MET A 38 2.39 3.44 -25.21
C MET A 38 3.49 2.46 -25.61
N ASP A 39 4.62 2.98 -26.12
CA ASP A 39 5.82 2.16 -26.24
C ASP A 39 6.39 1.82 -24.85
N THR A 40 7.21 0.77 -24.79
CA THR A 40 7.76 0.25 -23.53
C THR A 40 8.53 1.29 -22.72
N VAL A 41 9.27 2.19 -23.37
CA VAL A 41 10.08 3.20 -22.68
C VAL A 41 9.18 4.26 -22.06
N SER A 42 8.24 4.79 -22.85
CA SER A 42 7.25 5.76 -22.34
C SER A 42 6.40 5.19 -21.22
N TYR A 43 5.97 3.92 -21.35
CA TYR A 43 5.23 3.22 -20.31
C TYR A 43 6.07 3.08 -19.02
N LEU A 44 7.36 2.74 -19.15
CA LEU A 44 8.24 2.58 -17.99
C LEU A 44 8.48 3.91 -17.26
N VAL A 45 8.62 5.01 -18.01
CA VAL A 45 8.70 6.36 -17.42
C VAL A 45 7.43 6.67 -16.64
N PHE A 46 6.26 6.43 -17.24
CA PHE A 46 4.98 6.64 -16.57
C PHE A 46 4.84 5.78 -15.31
N HIS A 47 5.12 4.48 -15.40
CA HIS A 47 5.12 3.54 -14.28
C HIS A 47 6.01 4.08 -13.14
N ASN A 48 7.26 4.41 -13.43
CA ASN A 48 8.19 4.93 -12.43
C ASN A 48 7.68 6.23 -11.79
N VAL A 49 7.16 7.19 -12.56
CA VAL A 49 6.61 8.43 -11.99
C VAL A 49 5.46 8.13 -11.04
N THR A 50 4.53 7.23 -11.43
CA THR A 50 3.37 6.89 -10.60
C THR A 50 3.75 6.13 -9.32
N GLU A 51 4.66 5.16 -9.42
CA GLU A 51 5.12 4.39 -8.26
C GLU A 51 5.97 5.23 -7.31
N PHE A 52 6.91 6.03 -7.83
CA PHE A 52 7.73 6.88 -6.97
C PHE A 52 6.91 7.97 -6.30
N PHE A 53 5.88 8.50 -6.96
CA PHE A 53 4.94 9.41 -6.31
C PHE A 53 4.26 8.73 -5.11
N SER A 54 3.77 7.50 -5.25
CA SER A 54 3.12 6.76 -4.14
C SER A 54 4.11 6.45 -2.99
N VAL A 55 5.35 6.10 -3.32
CA VAL A 55 6.44 5.90 -2.36
C VAL A 55 6.75 7.18 -1.58
N MET A 56 6.86 8.32 -2.27
CA MET A 56 7.10 9.62 -1.63
C MET A 56 5.97 10.02 -0.70
N VAL A 57 4.71 9.80 -1.09
CA VAL A 57 3.55 10.02 -0.22
C VAL A 57 3.63 9.13 1.02
N SER A 58 3.96 7.85 0.86
CA SER A 58 4.10 6.92 1.98
C SER A 58 5.18 7.35 2.98
N PHE A 59 6.37 7.73 2.49
CA PHE A 59 7.44 8.25 3.35
C PHE A 59 7.10 9.60 4.00
N SER A 60 6.29 10.43 3.33
CA SER A 60 5.80 11.67 3.92
C SER A 60 4.84 11.40 5.08
N ILE A 61 3.92 10.43 4.93
CA ILE A 61 3.01 10.00 6.01
C ILE A 61 3.81 9.44 7.20
N PHE A 62 4.83 8.62 6.92
CA PHE A 62 5.76 8.15 7.96
C PHE A 62 6.43 9.31 8.70
N GLY A 63 7.09 10.21 7.96
CA GLY A 63 7.82 11.33 8.57
C GLY A 63 6.95 12.22 9.42
N LEU A 64 5.76 12.60 8.93
CA LEU A 64 4.81 13.44 9.66
C LEU A 64 4.32 12.76 10.94
N GLY A 65 3.89 11.50 10.88
CA GLY A 65 3.37 10.81 12.06
C GLY A 65 4.46 10.44 13.07
N TRP A 66 5.64 10.05 12.61
CA TRP A 66 6.79 9.75 13.46
C TRP A 66 7.25 10.96 14.27
N TYR A 67 7.32 12.13 13.63
CA TYR A 67 7.76 13.35 14.30
C TYR A 67 6.65 13.91 15.20
N SER A 68 5.39 13.90 14.76
CA SER A 68 4.25 14.43 15.54
C SER A 68 3.95 13.62 16.80
N TYR A 69 4.36 12.35 16.86
CA TYR A 69 4.14 11.48 18.02
C TYR A 69 4.76 12.02 19.31
N ASP A 70 5.88 12.74 19.24
CA ASP A 70 6.56 13.22 20.46
C ASP A 70 5.72 14.27 21.20
N GLN A 71 4.86 14.98 20.47
CA GLN A 71 4.00 16.07 20.91
C GLN A 71 2.59 15.57 21.22
N ASN A 72 1.98 14.80 20.31
CA ASN A 72 0.58 14.38 20.45
C ASN A 72 0.40 13.04 21.19
N ARG A 73 1.45 12.21 21.30
CA ARG A 73 1.44 10.87 21.89
C ARG A 73 0.35 9.94 21.34
N ASP A 74 -0.12 10.21 20.13
CA ASP A 74 -1.15 9.44 19.45
C ASP A 74 -0.54 8.15 18.87
N ARG A 75 -0.82 7.03 19.54
CA ARG A 75 -0.30 5.72 19.15
C ARG A 75 -0.99 5.14 17.91
N HIS A 76 -2.21 5.56 17.59
CA HIS A 76 -2.89 5.18 16.37
C HIS A 76 -2.20 5.82 15.16
N SER A 77 -1.94 7.13 15.24
CA SER A 77 -1.18 7.85 14.22
C SER A 77 0.26 7.33 14.08
N LEU A 78 0.93 7.00 15.20
CA LEU A 78 2.25 6.38 15.16
C LEU A 78 2.23 5.01 14.44
N PHE A 79 1.26 4.15 14.77
CA PHE A 79 1.13 2.84 14.13
C PHE A 79 0.91 2.96 12.63
N LEU A 80 -0.02 3.81 12.19
CA LEU A 80 -0.28 4.02 10.77
C LEU A 80 0.95 4.59 10.06
N SER A 81 1.57 5.64 10.59
CA SER A 81 2.75 6.25 9.97
C SER A 81 3.92 5.28 9.83
N VAL A 82 4.21 4.46 10.85
CA VAL A 82 5.24 3.43 10.73
C VAL A 82 4.84 2.30 9.77
N SER A 83 3.56 1.96 9.66
CA SER A 83 3.08 1.03 8.63
C SER A 83 3.35 1.59 7.22
N PHE A 84 3.17 2.90 7.01
CA PHE A 84 3.49 3.55 5.73
C PHE A 84 4.98 3.54 5.38
N LEU A 85 5.90 3.44 6.36
CA LEU A 85 7.31 3.20 6.08
C LEU A 85 7.51 1.83 5.40
N ALA A 86 6.95 0.77 5.96
CA ALA A 86 7.04 -0.57 5.39
C ALA A 86 6.34 -0.66 4.02
N ILE A 87 5.17 -0.03 3.88
CA ILE A 87 4.47 0.07 2.58
C ILE A 87 5.36 0.75 1.54
N GLY A 88 5.89 1.94 1.85
CA GLY A 88 6.74 2.69 0.92
C GLY A 88 8.02 1.93 0.55
N LEU A 89 8.64 1.21 1.49
CA LEU A 89 9.81 0.37 1.20
C LEU A 89 9.46 -0.78 0.26
N MET A 90 8.34 -1.48 0.47
CA MET A 90 7.93 -2.60 -0.39
C MET A 90 7.44 -2.11 -1.77
N ASP A 91 6.72 -0.99 -1.84
CA ASP A 91 6.31 -0.36 -3.11
C ASP A 91 7.54 0.10 -3.91
N PHE A 92 8.58 0.61 -3.23
CA PHE A 92 9.85 0.93 -3.88
C PHE A 92 10.52 -0.32 -4.49
N MET A 93 10.51 -1.45 -3.78
CA MET A 93 11.02 -2.72 -4.32
C MET A 93 10.16 -3.27 -5.47
N HIS A 94 8.84 -3.08 -5.41
CA HIS A 94 7.92 -3.41 -6.49
C HIS A 94 8.28 -2.67 -7.79
N ALA A 95 8.48 -1.34 -7.69
CA ALA A 95 8.83 -0.48 -8.81
C ALA A 95 10.21 -0.85 -9.40
N LEU A 96 11.22 -1.02 -8.55
CA LEU A 96 12.56 -1.42 -8.99
C LEU A 96 12.62 -2.85 -9.54
N GLY A 97 11.72 -3.73 -9.09
CA GLY A 97 11.60 -5.11 -9.56
C GLY A 97 10.81 -5.26 -10.86
N TYR A 98 10.28 -4.17 -11.42
CA TYR A 98 9.42 -4.19 -12.61
C TYR A 98 10.16 -4.66 -13.87
N ASN A 99 9.43 -5.36 -14.74
CA ASN A 99 9.96 -5.85 -16.01
C ASN A 99 10.29 -4.67 -16.94
N GLY A 100 11.55 -4.58 -17.39
CA GLY A 100 12.07 -3.45 -18.18
C GLY A 100 12.95 -2.48 -17.39
N MET A 101 12.97 -2.56 -16.06
CA MET A 101 13.97 -1.87 -15.24
C MET A 101 15.32 -2.63 -15.28
N PRO A 102 16.46 -1.94 -15.11
CA PRO A 102 17.73 -2.59 -14.83
C PRO A 102 17.61 -3.59 -13.68
N ALA A 103 18.37 -4.68 -13.75
CA ALA A 103 18.34 -5.70 -12.70
C ALA A 103 18.68 -5.07 -11.34
N LEU A 104 17.81 -5.30 -10.35
CA LEU A 104 18.03 -4.79 -8.99
C LEU A 104 19.20 -5.53 -8.30
N ILE A 105 19.05 -6.85 -8.14
CA ILE A 105 20.09 -7.78 -7.66
C ILE A 105 20.07 -9.02 -8.54
N THR A 106 18.88 -9.60 -8.73
CA THR A 106 18.61 -10.68 -9.69
C THR A 106 17.87 -10.11 -10.91
N PRO A 107 17.88 -10.80 -12.08
CA PRO A 107 17.16 -10.36 -13.28
C PRO A 107 15.67 -10.10 -12.98
N ASN A 108 15.13 -8.96 -13.43
CA ASN A 108 13.73 -8.62 -13.20
C ASN A 108 12.81 -9.32 -14.19
N ASP A 109 11.61 -9.65 -13.69
CA ASP A 109 10.58 -10.32 -14.45
C ASP A 109 9.20 -9.93 -13.88
N PRO A 110 8.11 -10.14 -14.65
CA PRO A 110 6.77 -9.77 -14.18
C PRO A 110 6.32 -10.48 -12.90
N ASN A 111 6.79 -11.72 -12.65
CA ASN A 111 6.46 -12.46 -11.44
C ASN A 111 7.07 -11.82 -10.20
N LYS A 112 8.36 -11.45 -10.23
CA LYS A 112 9.04 -10.76 -9.12
C LYS A 112 8.31 -9.47 -8.71
N SER A 113 8.03 -8.60 -9.67
CA SER A 113 7.30 -7.35 -9.38
C SER A 113 5.90 -7.64 -8.83
N THR A 114 5.20 -8.62 -9.38
CA THR A 114 3.86 -9.00 -8.91
C THR A 114 3.89 -9.62 -7.50
N GLN A 115 4.95 -10.35 -7.13
CA GLN A 115 5.13 -10.88 -5.78
C GLN A 115 5.31 -9.75 -4.75
N PHE A 116 6.13 -8.74 -5.06
CA PHE A 116 6.23 -7.53 -4.22
C PHE A 116 4.89 -6.82 -4.09
N TRP A 117 4.15 -6.67 -5.20
CA TRP A 117 2.82 -6.06 -5.20
C TRP A 117 1.86 -6.81 -4.26
N VAL A 118 1.85 -8.15 -4.28
CA VAL A 118 0.98 -8.93 -3.39
C VAL A 118 1.37 -8.72 -1.94
N ALA A 119 2.67 -8.75 -1.65
CA ALA A 119 3.18 -8.57 -0.28
C ALA A 119 2.80 -7.21 0.29
N VAL A 120 3.04 -6.12 -0.44
CA VAL A 120 2.72 -4.75 0.03
C VAL A 120 1.22 -4.53 0.19
N ARG A 121 0.40 -5.05 -0.73
CA ARG A 121 -1.06 -4.90 -0.66
C ARG A 121 -1.67 -5.72 0.47
N LEU A 122 -1.21 -6.95 0.70
CA LEU A 122 -1.60 -7.71 1.88
C LEU A 122 -1.19 -7.01 3.17
N PHE A 123 0.06 -6.57 3.28
CA PHE A 123 0.54 -5.85 4.46
C PHE A 123 -0.24 -4.55 4.72
N SER A 124 -0.53 -3.76 3.68
CA SER A 124 -1.31 -2.53 3.79
C SER A 124 -2.74 -2.81 4.27
N SER A 125 -3.43 -3.78 3.67
CA SER A 125 -4.81 -4.13 4.05
C SER A 125 -4.90 -4.64 5.50
N LEU A 126 -3.94 -5.46 5.93
CA LEU A 126 -3.85 -5.94 7.32
C LEU A 126 -3.52 -4.80 8.28
N SER A 127 -2.58 -3.91 7.92
CA SER A 127 -2.23 -2.75 8.74
C SER A 127 -3.42 -1.80 8.89
N PHE A 128 -4.15 -1.52 7.81
CA PHE A 128 -5.34 -0.67 7.88
C PHE A 128 -6.43 -1.31 8.74
N LEU A 129 -6.69 -2.61 8.59
CA LEU A 129 -7.64 -3.31 9.45
C LEU A 129 -7.20 -3.28 10.93
N ALA A 130 -5.93 -3.57 11.21
CA ALA A 130 -5.38 -3.53 12.57
C ALA A 130 -5.50 -2.13 13.18
N SER A 131 -5.26 -1.08 12.39
CA SER A 131 -5.39 0.31 12.84
C SER A 131 -6.81 0.66 13.30
N ALA A 132 -7.84 0.02 12.73
CA ALA A 132 -9.23 0.24 13.16
C ALA A 132 -9.43 -0.10 14.65
N PHE A 133 -8.65 -1.04 15.19
CA PHE A 133 -8.70 -1.50 16.58
C PHE A 133 -7.66 -0.85 17.50
N ILE A 134 -6.84 0.07 16.98
CA ILE A 134 -5.87 0.83 17.77
C ILE A 134 -6.45 2.22 18.03
N TYR A 135 -6.51 2.61 19.30
CA TYR A 135 -6.97 3.92 19.73
C TYR A 135 -5.77 4.81 20.15
N PRO A 136 -5.88 6.15 20.04
CA PRO A 136 -4.77 7.06 20.35
C PRO A 136 -4.14 6.85 21.72
N ASP A 137 -4.95 6.53 22.71
CA ASP A 137 -4.61 6.33 24.13
C ASP A 137 -4.18 4.88 24.48
N SER A 138 -4.13 3.96 23.51
CA SER A 138 -3.84 2.53 23.72
C SER A 138 -2.54 2.27 24.49
N ASN A 139 -2.59 1.75 25.71
CA ASN A 139 -1.38 1.60 26.55
C ASN A 139 -0.55 0.31 26.29
N ARG A 140 -0.48 -0.18 25.05
CA ARG A 140 0.25 -1.41 24.72
C ARG A 140 1.73 -1.10 24.48
N ARG A 141 2.64 -1.81 25.16
CA ARG A 141 4.11 -1.56 25.08
C ARG A 141 4.67 -1.65 23.65
N TRP A 142 4.12 -2.53 22.83
CA TRP A 142 4.54 -2.71 21.44
C TRP A 142 4.14 -1.55 20.51
N LEU A 143 3.17 -0.71 20.92
CA LEU A 143 2.77 0.51 20.22
C LEU A 143 3.69 1.68 20.62
N SER A 144 4.98 1.50 20.40
CA SER A 144 6.00 2.52 20.63
C SER A 144 6.99 2.58 19.47
N LYS A 145 7.75 3.67 19.38
CA LYS A 145 8.62 3.99 18.25
C LYS A 145 9.55 2.83 17.85
N ILE A 146 10.31 2.30 18.82
CA ILE A 146 11.34 1.29 18.53
C ILE A 146 10.73 -0.05 18.08
N PRO A 147 9.78 -0.68 18.81
CA PRO A 147 9.20 -1.95 18.36
C PRO A 147 8.51 -1.86 16.99
N LEU A 148 7.76 -0.77 16.73
CA LEU A 148 7.09 -0.58 15.44
C LEU A 148 8.10 -0.40 14.31
N LEU A 149 9.13 0.43 14.51
CA LEU A 149 10.18 0.65 13.51
C LEU A 149 10.93 -0.65 13.22
N THR A 150 11.33 -1.38 14.26
CA THR A 150 12.00 -2.68 14.10
C THR A 150 11.12 -3.66 13.33
N ALA A 151 9.83 -3.75 13.65
CA ALA A 151 8.89 -4.63 12.95
C ALA A 151 8.75 -4.23 11.47
N ALA A 152 8.61 -2.93 11.17
CA ALA A 152 8.49 -2.42 9.80
C ALA A 152 9.74 -2.72 8.96
N LEU A 153 10.94 -2.46 9.50
CA LEU A 153 12.21 -2.71 8.82
C LEU A 153 12.48 -4.20 8.66
N PHE A 154 12.23 -5.00 9.71
CA PHE A 154 12.39 -6.45 9.68
C PHE A 154 11.47 -7.08 8.63
N LEU A 155 10.18 -6.74 8.63
CA LEU A 155 9.23 -7.29 7.67
C LEU A 155 9.56 -6.90 6.23
N SER A 156 9.91 -5.63 5.98
CA SER A 156 10.30 -5.16 4.64
C SER A 156 11.56 -5.89 4.15
N SER A 157 12.53 -6.09 5.03
CA SER A 157 13.77 -6.82 4.72
C SER A 157 13.50 -8.31 4.48
N LEU A 158 12.58 -8.92 5.24
CA LEU A 158 12.18 -10.31 5.07
C LEU A 158 11.48 -10.53 3.72
N VAL A 159 10.53 -9.65 3.36
CA VAL A 159 9.86 -9.69 2.05
C VAL A 159 10.87 -9.51 0.92
N PHE A 160 11.77 -8.53 1.05
CA PHE A 160 12.87 -8.32 0.10
C PHE A 160 13.72 -9.57 -0.06
N ALA A 161 14.18 -10.17 1.04
CA ALA A 161 15.02 -11.35 0.99
C ALA A 161 14.29 -12.56 0.38
N ALA A 162 13.02 -12.77 0.75
CA ALA A 162 12.20 -13.86 0.22
C ALA A 162 12.04 -13.76 -1.31
N VAL A 163 11.68 -12.58 -1.82
CA VAL A 163 11.42 -12.40 -3.26
C VAL A 163 12.72 -12.39 -4.08
N ILE A 164 13.80 -11.81 -3.55
CA ILE A 164 15.06 -11.69 -4.31
C ILE A 164 15.91 -12.96 -4.27
N PHE A 165 16.07 -13.57 -3.09
CA PHE A 165 17.01 -14.68 -2.89
C PHE A 165 16.32 -16.05 -2.85
N PHE A 166 15.02 -16.11 -2.57
CA PHE A 166 14.26 -17.36 -2.48
C PHE A 166 12.98 -17.35 -3.35
N PRO A 167 13.05 -16.92 -4.63
CA PRO A 167 11.85 -16.73 -5.46
C PRO A 167 11.05 -18.02 -5.67
N GLU A 168 11.69 -19.19 -5.63
CA GLU A 168 11.03 -20.50 -5.76
C GLU A 168 10.18 -20.89 -4.54
N GLN A 169 10.47 -20.31 -3.37
CA GLN A 169 9.70 -20.53 -2.14
C GLN A 169 8.49 -19.58 -2.04
N VAL A 170 8.54 -18.46 -2.76
CA VAL A 170 7.41 -17.53 -2.85
C VAL A 170 6.46 -18.04 -3.93
N PRO A 171 5.16 -18.21 -3.64
CA PRO A 171 4.20 -18.67 -4.65
C PRO A 171 4.27 -17.80 -5.92
N ALA A 172 4.31 -18.45 -7.08
CA ALA A 172 4.29 -17.76 -8.35
C ALA A 172 2.99 -16.94 -8.43
N ALA A 173 3.12 -15.65 -8.71
CA ALA A 173 2.03 -14.70 -8.91
C ALA A 173 1.75 -14.45 -10.41
N PHE A 174 2.73 -14.69 -11.27
CA PHE A 174 2.62 -14.58 -12.71
C PHE A 174 3.47 -15.65 -13.41
N VAL A 175 2.99 -16.17 -14.53
CA VAL A 175 3.76 -17.07 -15.40
C VAL A 175 3.77 -16.51 -16.83
N PRO A 176 4.95 -16.24 -17.43
CA PRO A 176 5.05 -15.77 -18.81
C PRO A 176 4.29 -16.66 -19.79
N GLY A 177 3.54 -16.05 -20.72
CA GLY A 177 2.71 -16.75 -21.70
C GLY A 177 1.38 -17.31 -21.17
N ILE A 178 1.22 -17.46 -19.85
CA ILE A 178 -0.02 -17.93 -19.22
C ILE A 178 -0.79 -16.77 -18.56
N GLY A 179 -0.08 -15.86 -17.88
CA GLY A 179 -0.66 -14.72 -17.16
C GLY A 179 -0.68 -14.90 -15.64
N LEU A 180 -1.64 -14.26 -14.97
CA LEU A 180 -1.77 -14.27 -13.50
C LEU A 180 -2.16 -15.66 -12.97
N THR A 181 -1.48 -16.09 -11.92
CA THR A 181 -1.73 -17.40 -11.28
C THR A 181 -2.98 -17.39 -10.39
N PRO A 182 -3.53 -18.57 -10.02
CA PRO A 182 -4.61 -18.65 -9.03
C PRO A 182 -4.24 -18.01 -7.69
N PHE A 183 -2.98 -18.17 -7.23
CA PHE A 183 -2.47 -17.53 -6.01
C PHE A 183 -2.69 -16.01 -6.07
N LYS A 184 -2.26 -15.36 -7.15
CA LYS A 184 -2.40 -13.91 -7.31
C LYS A 184 -3.86 -13.47 -7.24
N LYS A 185 -4.74 -14.14 -8.00
CA LYS A 185 -6.17 -13.80 -8.06
C LYS A 185 -6.85 -13.98 -6.69
N ILE A 186 -6.56 -15.07 -5.99
CA ILE A 186 -7.10 -15.31 -4.65
C ILE A 186 -6.60 -14.25 -3.68
N SER A 187 -5.31 -13.89 -3.71
CA SER A 187 -4.76 -12.82 -2.88
C SER A 187 -5.47 -11.48 -3.12
N GLU A 188 -5.83 -11.14 -4.36
CA GLU A 188 -6.60 -9.92 -4.65
C GLU A 188 -7.96 -9.93 -3.97
N TYR A 189 -8.72 -11.02 -4.06
CA TYR A 189 -10.01 -11.12 -3.37
C TYR A 189 -9.87 -11.04 -1.85
N VAL A 190 -8.82 -11.64 -1.28
CA VAL A 190 -8.52 -11.52 0.15
C VAL A 190 -8.21 -10.07 0.54
N ILE A 191 -7.37 -9.38 -0.24
CA ILE A 191 -7.05 -7.96 -0.02
C ILE A 191 -8.33 -7.11 -0.06
N ILE A 192 -9.19 -7.32 -1.07
CA ILE A 192 -10.46 -6.60 -1.20
C ILE A 192 -11.35 -6.86 0.02
N ALA A 193 -11.48 -8.11 0.47
CA ALA A 193 -12.27 -8.46 1.65
C ALA A 193 -11.74 -7.78 2.92
N LEU A 194 -10.41 -7.72 3.11
CA LEU A 194 -9.77 -7.04 4.24
C LEU A 194 -10.01 -5.53 4.21
N LEU A 195 -9.98 -4.90 3.03
CA LEU A 195 -10.27 -3.47 2.87
C LEU A 195 -11.74 -3.15 3.10
N ILE A 196 -12.67 -3.99 2.61
CA ILE A 196 -14.11 -3.87 2.92
C ILE A 196 -14.32 -3.97 4.43
N LEU A 197 -13.70 -4.96 5.08
CA LEU A 197 -13.79 -5.11 6.52
C LEU A 197 -13.24 -3.89 7.26
N THR A 198 -12.12 -3.33 6.78
CA THR A 198 -11.55 -2.07 7.30
C THR A 198 -12.55 -0.93 7.22
N CYS A 199 -13.20 -0.72 6.07
CA CYS A 199 -14.22 0.32 5.92
C CYS A 199 -15.39 0.11 6.89
N VAL A 200 -15.90 -1.12 6.99
CA VAL A 200 -17.01 -1.45 7.90
C VAL A 200 -16.64 -1.22 9.36
N THR A 201 -15.44 -1.61 9.79
CA THR A 201 -15.00 -1.41 11.19
C THR A 201 -14.78 0.07 11.51
N TYR A 202 -14.19 0.85 10.60
CA TYR A 202 -14.07 2.29 10.78
C TYR A 202 -15.42 3.01 10.82
N LEU A 203 -16.38 2.62 9.97
CA LEU A 203 -17.73 3.19 10.01
C LEU A 203 -18.43 2.92 11.35
N ARG A 204 -18.30 1.71 11.90
CA ARG A 204 -18.82 1.36 13.23
C ARG A 204 -18.10 2.06 14.38
N ARG A 205 -16.82 2.40 14.21
CA ARG A 205 -16.04 3.15 15.21
C ARG A 205 -16.43 4.63 15.25
N LEU A 206 -16.92 5.17 14.13
CA LEU A 206 -17.24 6.60 13.97
C LEU A 206 -18.74 6.92 14.14
N SER A 207 -19.60 5.89 14.15
CA SER A 207 -21.04 5.98 14.45
C SER A 207 -21.30 6.02 15.95
#